data_AF-S9QZD6-F1
#
_entry.id   AF-S9QZD6-F1
#
_cell.length_a   1.000
_cell.length_b   1.000
_cell.length_c   1.000
_cell.angle_alpha   90.00
_cell.angle_beta   90.00
_cell.angle_gamma   90.00
#
_symmetry.space_group_name_H-M   'P 1'
#
loop_
_entity.id
_entity.type
_entity.pdbx_description
1 polymer ?
#
loop_
_entity_poly.entity_id
_entity_poly.type
_entity_poly.pdbx_seq_one_letter_code
_entity_poly.pdbx_strand_id
1 'polypeptide(L)'
;MAIFCRIVMALFAALYLMALAIFAIGSWGLFGQARDPLAGVYLVPLGWPWNLAIDVLPEAAWPWLAALAPVVTLAVLAWLCRRQRL
;
A
#
# COMPACT_ATOMS: atom_id res chain seq x y z
N MET A 1 -19.58 -1.29 15.27
CA MET A 1 -18.53 -1.94 14.45
C MET A 1 -18.57 -1.58 12.96
N ALA A 2 -19.70 -1.72 12.27
CA ALA A 2 -19.77 -1.60 10.80
C ALA A 2 -19.25 -0.27 10.22
N ILE A 3 -19.64 0.86 10.80
CA ILE A 3 -19.24 2.20 10.32
C ILE A 3 -17.74 2.43 10.50
N PHE A 4 -17.21 2.11 11.69
CA PHE A 4 -15.78 2.22 11.97
C PHE A 4 -14.93 1.39 10.99
N CYS A 5 -15.29 0.11 10.79
CA CYS A 5 -14.63 -0.75 9.82
C CYS A 5 -14.67 -0.16 8.39
N ARG A 6 -15.82 0.38 7.98
CA ARG A 6 -15.97 0.99 6.66
C ARG A 6 -15.10 2.24 6.51
N ILE A 7 -15.06 3.10 7.52
CA ILE A 7 -14.23 4.32 7.53
C ILE A 7 -12.75 3.95 7.47
N VAL A 8 -12.29 3.01 8.30
CA VAL A 8 -10.87 2.59 8.32
C VAL A 8 -10.46 1.99 6.98
N MET A 9 -11.26 1.07 6.41
CA MET A 9 -10.97 0.50 5.09
C MET A 9 -10.96 1.55 3.98
N ALA A 10 -11.93 2.48 3.98
CA ALA A 10 -12.00 3.54 2.98
C ALA A 10 -10.80 4.49 3.09
N LEU A 11 -10.42 4.90 4.30
CA LEU A 11 -9.28 5.77 4.54
C LEU A 11 -7.97 5.08 4.11
N PHE A 12 -7.77 3.82 4.50
CA PHE A 12 -6.58 3.06 4.12
C PHE A 12 -6.50 2.89 2.59
N ALA A 13 -7.60 2.54 1.93
CA ALA A 13 -7.66 2.40 0.48
C ALA A 13 -7.37 3.74 -0.23
N ALA A 14 -7.92 4.85 0.29
CA ALA A 14 -7.65 6.18 -0.26
C ALA A 14 -6.16 6.57 -0.13
N LEU A 15 -5.55 6.34 1.03
CA LEU A 15 -4.12 6.59 1.25
C LEU A 15 -3.25 5.72 0.34
N TYR A 16 -3.62 4.45 0.16
CA TYR A 16 -2.91 3.53 -0.73
C TYR A 16 -2.99 3.96 -2.20
N LEU A 17 -4.18 4.34 -2.68
CA LEU A 17 -4.35 4.85 -4.04
C LEU A 17 -3.58 6.16 -4.26
N MET A 18 -3.56 7.04 -3.25
CA MET A 18 -2.78 8.28 -3.30
C MET A 18 -1.28 7.98 -3.41
N ALA A 19 -0.76 7.06 -2.59
CA ALA A 19 0.64 6.65 -2.63
C ALA A 19 1.02 6.03 -3.99
N LEU A 20 0.15 5.18 -4.56
CA LEU A 20 0.34 4.63 -5.91
C LEU A 20 0.35 5.72 -6.99
N ALA A 21 -0.53 6.72 -6.88
CA ALA A 21 -0.54 7.84 -7.81
C ALA A 21 0.75 8.66 -7.73
N ILE A 22 1.22 8.97 -6.52
CA ILE A 22 2.50 9.67 -6.31
C ILE A 22 3.66 8.85 -6.87
N PHE A 23 3.69 7.54 -6.60
CA PHE A 23 4.69 6.62 -7.14
C PHE A 23 4.70 6.62 -8.67
N ALA A 24 3.53 6.52 -9.31
CA ALA A 24 3.39 6.56 -10.76
C ALA A 24 3.87 7.89 -11.35
N ILE A 25 3.45 9.01 -10.75
CA ILE A 25 3.83 10.36 -11.19
C ILE A 25 5.34 10.55 -11.08
N GLY A 26 5.92 10.23 -9.93
CA GLY A 26 7.37 10.35 -9.69
C GLY A 26 8.20 9.40 -10.55
N SER A 27 7.76 8.15 -10.75
CA SER A 27 8.53 7.16 -11.53
C SER A 27 8.57 7.47 -13.02
N TRP A 28 7.45 7.90 -13.59
CA TRP A 28 7.36 8.18 -15.03
C TRP A 28 7.58 9.66 -15.39
N GLY A 29 7.64 10.56 -14.41
CA GLY A 29 7.74 12.01 -14.65
C GLY A 29 6.46 12.57 -15.27
N LEU A 30 5.30 12.04 -14.84
CA LEU A 30 4.00 12.50 -15.35
C LEU A 30 3.80 13.97 -14.98
N PHE A 31 3.01 14.69 -15.78
CA PHE A 31 2.70 16.11 -15.58
C PHE A 31 3.92 17.06 -15.62
N GLY A 32 5.02 16.65 -16.25
CA GLY A 32 6.24 17.47 -16.35
C GLY A 32 7.07 17.51 -15.07
N GLN A 33 6.76 16.64 -14.09
CA GLN A 33 7.54 16.45 -12.87
C GLN A 33 8.90 15.82 -13.22
N ALA A 34 9.96 16.24 -12.52
CA ALA A 34 11.23 15.52 -12.55
C ALA A 34 11.04 14.09 -12.00
N ARG A 35 11.72 13.10 -12.59
CA ARG A 35 11.65 11.72 -12.10
C ARG A 35 12.20 11.65 -10.68
N ASP A 36 11.40 11.12 -9.77
CA ASP A 36 11.74 10.96 -8.36
C ASP A 36 11.87 9.46 -8.02
N PRO A 37 13.11 8.96 -7.85
CA PRO A 37 13.35 7.56 -7.50
C PRO A 37 12.86 7.18 -6.10
N LEU A 38 12.61 8.16 -5.21
CA LEU A 38 12.15 7.94 -3.84
C LEU A 38 10.63 7.99 -3.69
N ALA A 39 9.89 8.20 -4.78
CA ALA A 39 8.42 8.22 -4.73
C ALA A 39 7.81 6.90 -4.20
N GLY A 40 8.54 5.79 -4.23
CA GLY A 40 8.11 4.49 -3.68
C GLY A 40 8.10 4.44 -2.15
N VAL A 41 8.78 5.36 -1.46
CA VAL A 41 8.88 5.38 0.01
C VAL A 41 7.51 5.53 0.67
N TYR A 42 6.55 6.19 0.02
CA TYR A 42 5.19 6.36 0.56
C TYR A 42 4.39 5.05 0.66
N LEU A 43 4.77 4.01 -0.09
CA LEU A 43 4.16 2.68 0.00
C LEU A 43 4.71 1.88 1.20
N VAL A 44 5.90 2.26 1.71
CA VAL A 44 6.60 1.50 2.76
C VAL A 44 5.84 1.51 4.10
N PRO A 45 5.40 2.65 4.64
CA PRO A 45 4.63 2.67 5.89
C PRO A 45 3.29 1.95 5.79
N LEU A 46 2.62 2.02 4.64
CA LEU A 46 1.32 1.40 4.41
C LEU A 46 1.41 -0.13 4.33
N GLY A 47 2.53 -0.65 3.85
CA GLY A 47 2.78 -2.09 3.74
C GLY A 47 3.38 -2.73 5.00
N TRP A 48 3.60 -1.99 6.08
CA TRP A 48 4.09 -2.56 7.34
C TRP A 48 3.05 -3.50 7.96
N PRO A 49 3.44 -4.62 8.59
CA PRO A 49 4.78 -5.17 8.74
C PRO A 49 5.25 -6.02 7.56
N TRP A 50 4.41 -6.25 6.55
CA TRP A 50 4.69 -7.15 5.44
C TRP A 50 5.92 -6.75 4.62
N ASN A 51 6.23 -5.46 4.57
CA ASN A 51 7.47 -4.97 3.97
C ASN A 51 8.75 -5.51 4.63
N LEU A 52 8.71 -5.83 5.94
CA LEU A 52 9.84 -6.46 6.63
C LEU A 52 10.08 -7.91 6.19
N ALA A 53 9.07 -8.56 5.63
CA ALA A 53 9.17 -9.93 5.15
C ALA A 53 9.68 -10.02 3.72
N ILE A 54 10.00 -8.89 3.07
CA ILE A 54 10.46 -8.87 1.67
C ILE A 54 11.92 -9.32 1.56
N ASP A 55 12.73 -9.06 2.59
CA ASP A 55 14.16 -9.37 2.61
C ASP A 55 14.49 -10.87 2.49
N VAL A 56 13.50 -11.75 2.73
CA VAL A 56 13.65 -13.21 2.58
C VAL A 56 13.40 -13.70 1.15
N LEU A 57 12.95 -12.82 0.26
CA LEU A 57 12.60 -13.11 -1.13
C LEU A 57 13.63 -12.51 -2.10
N PRO A 58 13.69 -12.98 -3.35
CA PRO A 58 14.66 -12.47 -4.33
C PRO A 58 14.54 -10.97 -4.58
N GLU A 59 15.67 -10.27 -4.66
CA GLU A 59 15.76 -8.81 -4.85
C GLU A 59 14.97 -8.30 -6.07
N ALA A 60 14.95 -9.07 -7.16
CA ALA A 60 14.20 -8.74 -8.37
C ALA A 60 12.68 -8.60 -8.13
N ALA A 61 12.15 -9.25 -7.10
CA ALA A 61 10.74 -9.20 -6.74
C ALA A 61 10.41 -8.06 -5.76
N TRP A 62 11.41 -7.44 -5.12
CA TRP A 62 11.20 -6.47 -4.05
C TRP A 62 10.30 -5.29 -4.42
N PRO A 63 10.44 -4.64 -5.59
CA PRO A 63 9.55 -3.53 -5.95
C PRO A 63 8.08 -3.95 -6.04
N TRP A 64 7.83 -5.13 -6.60
CA TRP A 64 6.48 -5.69 -6.73
C TRP A 64 5.92 -6.09 -5.37
N LEU A 65 6.74 -6.71 -4.52
CA LEU A 65 6.34 -7.11 -3.17
C LEU A 65 6.05 -5.89 -2.29
N ALA A 66 6.87 -4.84 -2.39
CA ALA A 66 6.67 -3.60 -1.65
C ALA A 66 5.40 -2.86 -2.08
N ALA A 67 5.09 -2.87 -3.38
CA ALA A 67 3.84 -2.32 -3.89
C ALA A 67 2.62 -3.16 -3.47
N LEU A 68 2.75 -4.49 -3.35
CA LEU A 68 1.67 -5.39 -2.96
C LEU A 68 1.47 -5.51 -1.44
N ALA A 69 2.47 -5.15 -0.62
CA ALA A 69 2.38 -5.24 0.83
C ALA A 69 1.17 -4.51 1.45
N PRO A 70 0.80 -3.27 1.03
CA PRO A 70 -0.42 -2.61 1.50
C PRO A 70 -1.71 -3.38 1.17
N VAL A 71 -1.72 -4.15 0.07
CA VAL A 71 -2.87 -4.99 -0.31
C VAL A 71 -3.10 -6.09 0.73
N VAL A 72 -2.02 -6.67 1.27
CA VAL A 72 -2.09 -7.66 2.34
C VAL A 72 -2.71 -7.05 3.60
N THR A 73 -2.28 -5.85 3.99
CA THR A 73 -2.87 -5.11 5.13
C THR A 73 -4.37 -4.86 4.91
N LEU A 74 -4.77 -4.40 3.73
CA LEU A 74 -6.18 -4.18 3.39
C LEU A 74 -6.99 -5.48 3.41
N ALA A 75 -6.43 -6.58 2.91
CA ALA A 75 -7.08 -7.89 2.91
C ALA A 75 -7.31 -8.42 4.34
N VAL A 76 -6.33 -8.26 5.23
CA VAL A 76 -6.45 -8.63 6.65
C VAL A 76 -7.52 -7.78 7.34
N LEU A 77 -7.52 -6.45 7.14
CA LEU A 77 -8.55 -5.56 7.66
C LEU A 77 -9.95 -5.97 7.16
N ALA A 78 -10.10 -6.25 5.87
CA ALA A 78 -11.35 -6.70 5.28
C ALA A 78 -11.81 -8.06 5.81
N TRP A 79 -10.89 -8.97 6.12
CA TRP A 79 -11.19 -10.27 6.72
C TRP A 79 -11.66 -10.13 8.17
N LEU A 80 -10.93 -9.36 9.00
CA LEU A 80 -11.29 -9.06 10.39
C LEU A 80 -12.65 -8.36 10.49
N CYS A 81 -12.87 -7.33 9.67
CA CYS A 81 -14.11 -6.59 9.64
C CYS A 81 -15.30 -7.41 9.14
N ARG A 82 -15.10 -8.44 8.30
CA ARG A 82 -16.14 -9.40 7.93
C ARG A 82 -16.45 -10.37 9.06
N ARG A 83 -15.41 -10.90 9.73
CA ARG A 83 -15.55 -11.82 10.88
C ARG A 83 -16.24 -11.19 12.08
N GLN A 84 -15.99 -9.92 12.38
CA GLN A 84 -16.63 -9.21 13.51
C GLN A 84 -18.03 -8.66 13.21
N ARG A 85 -18.50 -8.81 11.96
CA ARG A 85 -19.86 -8.44 11.54
C ARG A 85 -20.83 -9.62 11.55
N LEU A 86 -20.31 -10.84 11.69
CA LEU A 86 -21.02 -12.11 11.90
C LEU A 86 -21.17 -12.35 13.41
#